data_AF-A0A496SJ04-F1
#
_entry.id   AF-A0A496SJ04-F1
#
_cell.length_a   1.000
_cell.length_b   1.000
_cell.length_c   1.000
_cell.angle_alpha   90.00
_cell.angle_beta   90.00
_cell.angle_gamma   90.00
#
_symmetry.space_group_name_H-M   'P 1'
#
loop_
_entity.id
_entity.type
_entity.pdbx_description
1 polymer ?
#
loop_
_entity_poly.entity_id
_entity_poly.type
_entity_poly.pdbx_seq_one_letter_code
_entity_poly.pdbx_strand_id
1 'polypeptide(L)'
;MRIKVFVFVVMVMFLLVVGCEKRWEEVDVMVHSPNWGSDGKVLFVREERVWENVKGWFYERSDIKSEVSELCEVNADGSGYRVIGEIFDDALQGIDCISSAGEWVVIGDANYKEIWVMRRDGSGLEKVGYGLHPDFSPDASRIVYEKPDSGIWIMNRDGSNNHCIVSDPDAKYPAWSPDDSLIGYLYWGSYEGYGYATFILDIARDTIFSSYPGFYFYDWGGEGTGEIFVGLYWGGFGRIEINTGAVDTINMCVS
;
A
#
# COMPACT_ATOMS: atom_id res chain seq x y z
N MET A 1 -5.55 -39.86 -57.26
CA MET A 1 -6.72 -39.04 -56.85
C MET A 1 -7.05 -39.17 -55.36
N ARG A 2 -7.11 -40.39 -54.79
CA ARG A 2 -7.48 -40.62 -53.37
C ARG A 2 -6.58 -39.96 -52.30
N ILE A 3 -5.26 -39.91 -52.50
CA ILE A 3 -4.32 -39.31 -51.53
C ILE A 3 -4.46 -37.78 -51.45
N LYS A 4 -4.67 -37.10 -52.59
CA LYS A 4 -4.84 -35.64 -52.62
C LYS A 4 -6.12 -35.17 -51.94
N VAL A 5 -7.21 -35.96 -52.06
CA VAL A 5 -8.48 -35.70 -51.37
C VAL A 5 -8.34 -35.91 -49.87
N PHE A 6 -7.63 -36.96 -49.44
CA PHE A 6 -7.37 -37.22 -48.02
C PHE A 6 -6.55 -36.12 -47.36
N VAL A 7 -5.45 -35.69 -47.99
CA VAL A 7 -4.62 -34.58 -47.48
C VAL A 7 -5.42 -33.28 -47.40
N PHE A 8 -6.27 -32.99 -48.40
CA PHE A 8 -7.14 -31.82 -48.38
C PHE A 8 -8.15 -31.86 -47.23
N VAL A 9 -8.80 -33.00 -46.98
CA VAL A 9 -9.76 -33.16 -45.86
C VAL A 9 -9.08 -33.02 -44.51
N VAL A 10 -7.89 -33.61 -44.33
CA VAL A 10 -7.10 -33.45 -43.10
C VAL A 10 -6.67 -31.99 -42.90
N MET A 11 -6.27 -31.29 -43.96
CA MET A 11 -5.90 -29.87 -43.89
C MET A 11 -7.10 -28.97 -43.56
N VAL A 12 -8.27 -29.24 -44.14
CA VAL A 12 -9.52 -28.52 -43.82
C VAL A 12 -9.95 -28.79 -42.38
N MET A 13 -9.89 -30.04 -41.90
CA MET A 13 -10.15 -30.36 -40.50
C MET A 13 -9.15 -29.66 -39.56
N PHE A 14 -7.86 -29.65 -39.91
CA PHE A 14 -6.84 -28.95 -39.14
C PHE A 14 -7.13 -27.45 -39.07
N LEU A 15 -7.51 -26.81 -40.18
CA LEU A 15 -7.90 -25.39 -40.22
C LEU A 15 -9.17 -25.10 -39.40
N LEU A 16 -10.15 -26.00 -39.42
CA LEU A 16 -11.38 -25.87 -38.62
C LEU A 16 -11.12 -26.03 -37.11
N VAL A 17 -10.16 -26.87 -36.72
CA VAL A 17 -9.78 -27.08 -35.31
C VAL A 17 -8.90 -25.94 -34.80
N VAL A 18 -7.99 -25.41 -35.62
CA VAL A 18 -7.11 -24.28 -35.26
C VAL A 18 -7.89 -22.97 -35.12
N GLY A 19 -8.96 -22.78 -35.89
CA GLY A 19 -9.78 -21.55 -35.85
C GLY A 19 -10.87 -21.52 -34.77
N CYS A 20 -11.03 -22.58 -33.97
CA CYS A 20 -12.05 -22.63 -32.92
C CYS A 20 -11.44 -22.25 -31.58
N GLU A 21 -11.79 -21.06 -31.09
CA GLU A 21 -11.30 -20.47 -29.84
C GLU A 21 -12.47 -20.09 -28.94
N LYS A 22 -12.38 -20.41 -27.64
CA LYS A 22 -13.30 -19.92 -26.61
C LYS A 22 -12.71 -18.64 -26.03
N ARG A 23 -13.50 -17.57 -25.98
CA ARG A 23 -13.13 -16.32 -25.32
C ARG A 23 -14.04 -16.05 -24.13
N TRP A 24 -13.49 -15.52 -23.05
CA TRP A 24 -14.25 -15.04 -21.89
C TRP A 24 -13.46 -13.93 -21.19
N GLU A 25 -14.18 -13.14 -20.39
CA GLU A 25 -13.59 -12.12 -19.53
C GLU A 25 -13.63 -12.60 -18.09
N GLU A 26 -12.56 -12.28 -17.34
CA GLU A 26 -12.46 -12.50 -15.90
C GLU A 26 -12.13 -11.14 -15.26
N VAL A 27 -12.80 -10.83 -14.15
CA VAL A 27 -12.64 -9.55 -13.47
C VAL A 27 -12.14 -9.82 -12.07
N ASP A 28 -10.93 -9.37 -11.79
CA ASP A 28 -10.34 -9.36 -10.46
C ASP A 28 -10.58 -8.01 -9.82
N VAL A 29 -11.09 -8.01 -8.58
CA VAL A 29 -11.25 -6.80 -7.78
C VAL A 29 -10.44 -6.96 -6.51
N MET A 30 -9.48 -6.07 -6.30
CA MET A 30 -8.69 -5.96 -5.08
C MET A 30 -9.10 -4.71 -4.32
N VAL A 31 -9.18 -4.81 -3.00
CA VAL A 31 -9.36 -3.66 -2.11
C VAL A 31 -8.24 -3.70 -1.09
N HIS A 32 -7.45 -2.64 -1.02
CA HIS A 32 -6.25 -2.59 -0.19
C HIS A 32 -5.91 -1.17 0.24
N SER A 33 -4.80 -1.06 0.99
CA SER A 33 -4.25 0.19 1.51
C SER A 33 -5.30 1.05 2.23
N PRO A 34 -5.99 0.53 3.26
CA PRO A 34 -6.92 1.35 4.03
C PRO A 34 -6.16 2.39 4.86
N ASN A 35 -6.72 3.60 4.96
CA ASN A 35 -6.21 4.66 5.81
C ASN A 35 -7.35 5.46 6.44
N TRP A 36 -7.22 5.82 7.72
CA TRP A 36 -8.19 6.68 8.40
C TRP A 36 -8.01 8.14 8.01
N GLY A 37 -9.07 8.74 7.49
CA GLY A 37 -9.16 10.17 7.27
C GLY A 37 -9.49 10.94 8.55
N SER A 38 -9.01 12.17 8.63
CA SER A 38 -9.28 13.11 9.74
C SER A 38 -10.78 13.39 10.03
N ASP A 39 -11.68 13.07 9.08
CA ASP A 39 -13.13 13.20 9.22
C ASP A 39 -13.82 11.92 9.71
N GLY A 40 -13.05 10.91 10.15
CA GLY A 40 -13.57 9.64 10.66
C GLY A 40 -14.07 8.68 9.57
N LYS A 41 -13.69 8.92 8.31
CA LYS A 41 -13.90 7.98 7.20
C LYS A 41 -12.66 7.14 6.97
N VAL A 42 -12.85 6.00 6.31
CA VAL A 42 -11.77 5.16 5.82
C VAL A 42 -11.63 5.39 4.32
N LEU A 43 -10.46 5.82 3.89
CA LEU A 43 -10.06 5.85 2.49
C LEU A 43 -9.37 4.53 2.16
N PHE A 44 -9.51 4.06 0.93
CA PHE A 44 -8.84 2.85 0.45
C PHE A 44 -8.75 2.85 -1.07
N VAL A 45 -7.92 1.98 -1.60
CA VAL A 45 -7.78 1.78 -3.03
C VAL A 45 -8.58 0.56 -3.45
N ARG A 46 -9.35 0.70 -4.52
CA ARG A 46 -10.03 -0.37 -5.22
C ARG A 46 -9.37 -0.54 -6.59
N GLU A 47 -8.81 -1.70 -6.86
CA GLU A 47 -8.23 -2.02 -8.16
C GLU A 47 -9.12 -3.03 -8.87
N GLU A 48 -9.54 -2.70 -10.09
CA GLU A 48 -10.28 -3.60 -10.96
C GLU A 48 -9.43 -3.95 -12.17
N ARG A 49 -9.12 -5.23 -12.34
CA ARG A 49 -8.39 -5.77 -13.48
C ARG A 49 -9.28 -6.68 -14.29
N VAL A 50 -9.46 -6.36 -15.57
CA VAL A 50 -10.21 -7.17 -16.53
C VAL A 50 -9.23 -7.95 -17.39
N TRP A 51 -9.35 -9.27 -17.39
CA TRP A 51 -8.56 -10.18 -18.21
C TRP A 51 -9.38 -10.65 -19.42
N GLU A 52 -8.79 -10.56 -20.61
CA GLU A 52 -9.28 -11.29 -21.78
C GLU A 52 -8.61 -12.65 -21.84
N ASN A 53 -9.40 -13.71 -21.69
CA ASN A 53 -8.94 -15.08 -21.74
C ASN A 53 -9.34 -15.73 -23.05
N VAL A 54 -8.39 -16.38 -23.72
CA VAL A 54 -8.57 -17.10 -24.96
C VAL A 54 -8.05 -18.52 -24.82
N LYS A 55 -8.91 -19.50 -25.06
CA LYS A 55 -8.55 -20.91 -25.07
C LYS A 55 -8.78 -21.52 -26.44
N GLY A 56 -7.68 -21.82 -27.12
CA GLY A 56 -7.66 -22.68 -28.29
C GLY A 56 -7.45 -24.15 -27.91
N TRP A 57 -7.33 -25.01 -28.91
CA TRP A 57 -7.08 -26.44 -28.68
C TRP A 57 -5.66 -26.76 -28.17
N PHE A 58 -4.68 -25.92 -28.48
CA PHE A 58 -3.26 -26.15 -28.15
C PHE A 58 -2.60 -24.99 -27.41
N TYR A 59 -3.37 -23.98 -27.03
CA TYR A 59 -2.88 -22.81 -26.32
C TYR A 59 -3.97 -22.23 -25.43
N GLU A 60 -3.54 -21.56 -24.38
CA GLU A 60 -4.35 -20.73 -23.51
C GLU A 60 -3.56 -19.44 -23.32
N ARG A 61 -4.22 -18.31 -23.45
CA ARG A 61 -3.63 -16.97 -23.34
C ARG A 61 -4.55 -16.13 -22.47
N SER A 62 -3.95 -15.38 -21.56
CA SER A 62 -4.62 -14.42 -20.70
C SER A 62 -3.87 -13.10 -20.83
N ASP A 63 -4.55 -12.08 -21.32
CA ASP A 63 -3.99 -10.74 -21.46
C ASP A 63 -4.79 -9.76 -20.59
N ILE A 64 -4.11 -8.79 -19.99
CA ILE A 64 -4.80 -7.70 -19.30
C ILE A 64 -5.47 -6.84 -20.36
N LYS A 65 -6.79 -6.73 -20.26
CA LYS A 65 -7.62 -5.92 -21.14
C LYS A 65 -7.72 -4.48 -20.63
N SER A 66 -7.87 -4.32 -19.32
CA SER A 66 -7.87 -3.02 -18.64
C SER A 66 -7.54 -3.21 -17.16
N GLU A 67 -7.01 -2.17 -16.55
CA GLU A 67 -6.78 -2.09 -15.12
C GLU A 67 -7.03 -0.66 -14.67
N VAL A 68 -7.80 -0.51 -13.60
CA VAL A 68 -8.17 0.80 -13.06
C VAL A 68 -7.99 0.76 -11.55
N SER A 69 -7.22 1.71 -11.01
CA SER A 69 -7.07 1.93 -9.57
C SER A 69 -7.88 3.16 -9.17
N GLU A 70 -8.87 2.97 -8.30
CA GLU A 70 -9.80 4.00 -7.85
C GLU A 70 -9.59 4.33 -6.37
N LEU A 71 -9.58 5.62 -6.04
CA LEU A 71 -9.67 6.07 -4.66
C LEU A 71 -11.13 5.98 -4.21
N CYS A 72 -11.35 5.31 -3.10
CA CYS A 72 -12.67 5.12 -2.51
C CYS A 72 -12.70 5.63 -1.07
N GLU A 73 -13.89 5.97 -0.57
CA GLU A 73 -14.11 6.19 0.86
C GLU A 73 -15.39 5.53 1.36
N VAL A 74 -15.39 5.23 2.65
CA VAL A 74 -16.53 4.68 3.39
C VAL A 74 -16.55 5.26 4.81
N ASN A 75 -17.73 5.34 5.43
CA ASN A 75 -17.84 5.69 6.84
C ASN A 75 -17.28 4.55 7.72
N ALA A 76 -16.87 4.87 8.94
CA ALA A 76 -16.39 3.89 9.94
C ALA A 76 -17.34 2.71 10.19
N ASP A 77 -18.65 2.92 10.02
CA ASP A 77 -19.69 1.90 10.20
C ASP A 77 -19.96 1.07 8.92
N GLY A 78 -19.18 1.28 7.86
CA GLY A 78 -19.31 0.62 6.56
C GLY A 78 -20.38 1.24 5.64
N SER A 79 -21.12 2.26 6.09
CA SER A 79 -22.09 2.97 5.27
C SER A 79 -21.42 4.03 4.37
N GLY A 80 -22.16 4.58 3.42
CA GLY A 80 -21.71 5.75 2.66
C GLY A 80 -20.54 5.50 1.70
N TYR A 81 -20.34 4.26 1.26
CA TYR A 81 -19.36 3.92 0.22
C TYR A 81 -19.55 4.81 -1.02
N ARG A 82 -18.44 5.38 -1.51
CA ARG A 82 -18.37 6.01 -2.83
C ARG A 82 -16.97 5.92 -3.43
N VAL A 83 -16.93 5.85 -4.75
CA VAL A 83 -15.72 6.12 -5.55
C VAL A 83 -15.53 7.64 -5.61
N ILE A 84 -14.33 8.09 -5.25
CA ILE A 84 -13.94 9.50 -5.29
C ILE A 84 -13.47 9.86 -6.69
N GLY A 85 -12.55 9.06 -7.23
CA GLY A 85 -11.93 9.31 -8.51
C GLY A 85 -10.94 8.22 -8.88
N GLU A 86 -10.61 8.19 -10.17
CA GLU A 86 -9.57 7.34 -10.72
C GLU A 86 -8.18 7.89 -10.35
N ILE A 87 -7.28 7.02 -9.93
CA ILE A 87 -5.88 7.33 -9.67
C ILE A 87 -5.07 7.02 -10.93
N PHE A 88 -5.15 5.78 -11.41
CA PHE A 88 -4.43 5.30 -12.59
C PHE A 88 -5.32 4.41 -13.46
N ASP A 89 -5.14 4.49 -14.77
CA ASP A 89 -5.84 3.71 -15.80
C ASP A 89 -4.90 2.78 -16.61
N ASP A 90 -3.74 2.44 -16.04
CA ASP A 90 -2.73 1.60 -16.69
C ASP A 90 -2.29 0.44 -15.79
N ALA A 91 -1.95 -0.68 -16.43
CA ALA A 91 -1.73 -1.99 -15.84
C ALA A 91 -0.42 -2.15 -15.05
N LEU A 92 0.23 -1.04 -14.67
CA LEU A 92 1.63 -1.05 -14.22
C LEU A 92 1.88 -0.38 -12.87
N GLN A 93 0.87 0.16 -12.18
CA GLN A 93 1.10 0.90 -10.95
C GLN A 93 0.88 -0.01 -9.74
N GLY A 94 1.93 -0.21 -8.95
CA GLY A 94 1.92 -1.13 -7.80
C GLY A 94 1.63 -0.35 -6.54
N ILE A 95 0.40 0.14 -6.38
CA ILE A 95 0.04 0.93 -5.20
C ILE A 95 0.18 0.04 -3.95
N ASP A 96 1.12 0.39 -3.08
CA ASP A 96 1.40 -0.36 -1.86
C ASP A 96 0.70 0.25 -0.64
N CYS A 97 0.60 1.58 -0.59
CA CYS A 97 0.04 2.30 0.54
C CYS A 97 -0.55 3.65 0.13
N ILE A 98 -1.44 4.15 0.99
CA ILE A 98 -1.91 5.52 0.95
C ILE A 98 -1.92 6.08 2.38
N SER A 99 -1.79 7.40 2.49
CA SER A 99 -2.05 8.14 3.71
C SER A 99 -2.84 9.41 3.41
N SER A 100 -3.74 9.81 4.31
CA SER A 100 -4.65 10.92 4.10
C SER A 100 -4.60 11.91 5.26
N ALA A 101 -4.56 13.20 4.93
CA ALA A 101 -4.56 14.28 5.91
C ALA A 101 -5.33 15.47 5.34
N GLY A 102 -6.42 15.85 6.01
CA GLY A 102 -7.37 16.85 5.53
C GLY A 102 -7.89 16.55 4.13
N GLU A 103 -7.59 17.44 3.19
CA GLU A 103 -8.02 17.37 1.78
C GLU A 103 -7.02 16.67 0.86
N TRP A 104 -5.96 16.07 1.41
CA TRP A 104 -4.86 15.49 0.63
C TRP A 104 -4.71 14.00 0.89
N VAL A 105 -4.27 13.29 -0.16
CA VAL A 105 -3.89 11.89 -0.11
C VAL A 105 -2.50 11.76 -0.74
N VAL A 106 -1.60 11.06 -0.05
CA VAL A 106 -0.30 10.64 -0.58
C VAL A 106 -0.40 9.15 -0.91
N ILE A 107 0.19 8.77 -2.02
CA ILE A 107 0.13 7.42 -2.60
C ILE A 107 1.56 6.96 -2.85
N GLY A 108 1.87 5.76 -2.38
CA GLY A 108 3.11 5.06 -2.71
C GLY A 108 2.89 4.14 -3.92
N ASP A 109 3.83 4.15 -4.85
CA ASP A 109 3.92 3.16 -5.92
C ASP A 109 5.23 2.38 -5.76
N ALA A 110 5.10 1.12 -5.36
CA ALA A 110 6.24 0.24 -5.08
C ALA A 110 6.97 -0.23 -6.34
N ASN A 111 6.30 -0.25 -7.50
CA ASN A 111 6.91 -0.73 -8.74
C ASN A 111 7.98 0.27 -9.23
N TYR A 112 7.65 1.55 -9.26
CA TYR A 112 8.56 2.61 -9.70
C TYR A 112 9.21 3.38 -8.57
N LYS A 113 8.84 3.08 -7.31
CA LYS A 113 9.32 3.76 -6.09
C LYS A 113 8.99 5.25 -6.16
N GLU A 114 7.77 5.54 -6.55
CA GLU A 114 7.27 6.90 -6.77
C GLU A 114 6.32 7.30 -5.67
N ILE A 115 6.37 8.58 -5.31
CA ILE A 115 5.47 9.18 -4.34
C ILE A 115 4.62 10.20 -5.08
N TRP A 116 3.32 9.99 -5.02
CA TRP A 116 2.31 10.81 -5.66
C TRP A 116 1.43 11.47 -4.60
N VAL A 117 0.96 12.68 -4.89
CA VAL A 117 0.01 13.42 -4.06
C VAL A 117 -1.18 13.80 -4.91
N MET A 118 -2.37 13.69 -4.35
CA MET A 118 -3.61 14.16 -4.97
C MET A 118 -4.52 14.81 -3.93
N ARG A 119 -5.48 15.60 -4.42
CA ARG A 119 -6.59 16.06 -3.59
C ARG A 119 -7.60 14.93 -3.41
N ARG A 120 -8.21 14.88 -2.23
CA ARG A 120 -9.26 13.92 -1.87
C ARG A 120 -10.55 14.08 -2.67
N ASP A 121 -10.65 15.10 -3.53
CA ASP A 121 -11.74 15.22 -4.52
C ASP A 121 -11.42 14.53 -5.86
N GLY A 122 -10.28 13.84 -5.97
CA GLY A 122 -9.85 13.17 -7.19
C GLY A 122 -8.95 14.03 -8.09
N SER A 123 -8.79 15.32 -7.79
CA SER A 123 -8.05 16.24 -8.66
C SER A 123 -6.58 16.41 -8.29
N GLY A 124 -5.78 16.88 -9.25
CA GLY A 124 -4.42 17.36 -8.99
C GLY A 124 -3.43 16.26 -8.59
N LEU A 125 -3.58 15.06 -9.15
CA LEU A 125 -2.58 14.00 -9.00
C LEU A 125 -1.24 14.43 -9.60
N GLU A 126 -0.21 14.51 -8.78
CA GLU A 126 1.13 14.90 -9.18
C GLU A 126 2.19 14.07 -8.48
N LYS A 127 3.29 13.83 -9.19
CA LYS A 127 4.46 13.16 -8.63
C LYS A 127 5.31 14.17 -7.88
N VAL A 128 5.60 13.88 -6.62
CA VAL A 128 6.35 14.79 -5.73
C VAL A 128 7.74 14.26 -5.36
N GLY A 129 7.99 12.96 -5.56
CA GLY A 129 9.28 12.39 -5.22
C GLY A 129 9.47 10.92 -5.58
N TYR A 130 10.58 10.37 -5.08
CA TYR A 130 10.90 8.96 -5.17
C TYR A 130 11.15 8.40 -3.77
N GLY A 131 10.56 7.25 -3.47
CA GLY A 131 10.59 6.59 -2.18
C GLY A 131 9.52 5.50 -2.08
N LEU A 132 9.41 4.92 -0.91
CA LEU A 132 8.45 3.87 -0.56
C LEU A 132 7.75 4.23 0.74
N HIS A 133 6.58 3.65 0.97
CA HIS A 133 5.84 3.79 2.23
C HIS A 133 5.66 5.24 2.70
N PRO A 134 5.22 6.19 1.84
CA PRO A 134 5.00 7.56 2.26
C PRO A 134 3.82 7.70 3.23
N ASP A 135 3.98 8.57 4.22
CA ASP A 135 2.93 8.90 5.17
C ASP A 135 2.88 10.41 5.44
N PHE A 136 1.67 10.95 5.55
CA PHE A 136 1.47 12.39 5.79
C PHE A 136 1.58 12.73 7.26
N SER A 137 2.17 13.90 7.55
CA SER A 137 1.93 14.56 8.82
C SER A 137 0.43 14.88 8.97
N PRO A 138 -0.13 14.90 10.18
CA PRO A 138 -1.56 15.16 10.40
C PRO A 138 -2.09 16.46 9.78
N ASP A 139 -1.22 17.47 9.61
CA ASP A 139 -1.54 18.75 8.97
C ASP A 139 -1.36 18.75 7.43
N ALA A 140 -1.01 17.61 6.85
CA ALA A 140 -0.71 17.40 5.43
C ALA A 140 0.44 18.26 4.87
N SER A 141 1.30 18.84 5.72
CA SER A 141 2.37 19.75 5.28
C SER A 141 3.66 19.01 4.91
N ARG A 142 3.89 17.83 5.50
CA ARG A 142 5.11 17.03 5.36
C ARG A 142 4.79 15.59 5.03
N ILE A 143 5.70 14.94 4.33
CA ILE A 143 5.66 13.52 3.99
C ILE A 143 6.91 12.89 4.60
N VAL A 144 6.72 11.88 5.45
CA VAL A 144 7.80 10.96 5.81
C VAL A 144 7.75 9.78 4.86
N TYR A 145 8.91 9.25 4.49
CA TYR A 145 8.97 8.13 3.58
C TYR A 145 10.28 7.33 3.74
N GLU A 146 10.24 6.09 3.28
CA GLU A 146 11.44 5.27 3.15
C GLU A 146 12.17 5.61 1.85
N LYS A 147 13.45 5.97 1.98
CA LYS A 147 14.34 6.08 0.82
C LYS A 147 15.19 4.81 0.72
N PRO A 148 15.04 4.03 -0.37
CA PRO A 148 15.79 2.79 -0.56
C PRO A 148 17.29 2.97 -0.33
N ASP A 149 17.88 2.02 0.40
CA ASP A 149 19.31 1.97 0.75
C ASP A 149 19.85 3.20 1.48
N SER A 150 18.98 4.09 1.97
CA SER A 150 19.35 5.38 2.58
C SER A 150 18.71 5.64 3.94
N GLY A 151 17.58 4.97 4.25
CA GLY A 151 16.85 5.09 5.51
C GLY A 151 15.60 5.95 5.43
N ILE A 152 15.27 6.68 6.50
CA ILE A 152 14.03 7.46 6.59
C ILE A 152 14.29 8.92 6.25
N TRP A 153 13.46 9.45 5.36
CA TRP A 153 13.56 10.80 4.83
C TRP A 153 12.24 11.55 5.01
N ILE A 154 12.34 12.87 4.98
CA ILE A 154 11.20 13.76 5.09
C ILE A 154 11.29 14.83 4.00
N MET A 155 10.14 15.20 3.44
CA MET A 155 10.00 16.31 2.50
C MET A 155 8.71 17.07 2.80
N ASN A 156 8.58 18.29 2.29
CA ASN A 156 7.29 18.98 2.23
C ASN A 156 6.35 18.25 1.26
N ARG A 157 5.04 18.48 1.38
CA ARG A 157 4.03 17.89 0.47
C ARG A 157 4.33 18.10 -1.01
N ASP A 158 4.94 19.23 -1.38
CA ASP A 158 5.33 19.57 -2.76
C ASP A 158 6.67 18.95 -3.21
N GLY A 159 7.29 18.10 -2.38
CA GLY A 159 8.59 17.47 -2.64
C GLY A 159 9.80 18.32 -2.27
N SER A 160 9.61 19.58 -1.87
CA SER A 160 10.71 20.45 -1.45
C SER A 160 11.22 20.13 -0.04
N ASN A 161 12.34 20.75 0.37
CA ASN A 161 13.00 20.49 1.66
C ASN A 161 13.30 19.01 1.94
N ASN A 162 13.62 18.24 0.91
CA ASN A 162 13.90 16.82 1.05
C ASN A 162 15.23 16.56 1.79
N HIS A 163 15.20 15.88 2.94
CA HIS A 163 16.39 15.54 3.73
C HIS A 163 16.22 14.25 4.53
N CYS A 164 17.36 13.65 4.90
CA CYS A 164 17.43 12.44 5.73
C CYS A 164 17.19 12.79 7.20
N ILE A 165 16.38 11.98 7.90
CA ILE A 165 16.17 12.06 9.36
C ILE A 165 16.66 10.80 10.09
N VAL A 166 16.72 9.66 9.41
CA VAL A 166 17.34 8.43 9.94
C VAL A 166 18.26 7.86 8.87
N SER A 167 19.57 7.99 9.07
CA SER A 167 20.60 7.52 8.13
C SER A 167 20.94 6.04 8.35
N ASP A 168 19.92 5.19 8.36
CA ASP A 168 20.03 3.74 8.54
C ASP A 168 19.28 3.01 7.41
N PRO A 169 19.97 2.31 6.50
CA PRO A 169 19.33 1.58 5.40
C PRO A 169 18.33 0.51 5.84
N ASP A 170 18.45 -0.01 7.06
CA ASP A 170 17.57 -1.04 7.62
C ASP A 170 16.32 -0.45 8.30
N ALA A 171 16.19 0.88 8.34
CA ALA A 171 14.97 1.57 8.76
C ALA A 171 13.93 1.61 7.62
N LYS A 172 12.70 1.17 7.91
CA LYS A 172 11.61 0.87 6.97
C LYS A 172 10.25 1.29 7.53
N TYR A 173 9.25 1.43 6.65
CA TYR A 173 7.84 1.66 7.02
C TYR A 173 7.62 2.80 8.04
N PRO A 174 8.03 4.04 7.73
CA PRO A 174 7.82 5.15 8.63
C PRO A 174 6.36 5.60 8.67
N ALA A 175 5.90 6.10 9.81
CA ALA A 175 4.59 6.72 9.94
C ALA A 175 4.59 7.81 11.02
N TRP A 176 3.90 8.91 10.74
CA TRP A 176 3.65 9.99 11.67
C TRP A 176 2.71 9.56 12.79
N SER A 177 3.00 10.02 14.01
CA SER A 177 2.01 9.99 15.07
C SER A 177 0.85 10.95 14.77
N PRO A 178 -0.38 10.64 15.23
CA PRO A 178 -1.53 11.52 15.04
C PRO A 178 -1.39 12.92 15.63
N ASP A 179 -0.43 13.13 16.54
CA ASP A 179 -0.14 14.40 17.20
C ASP A 179 1.03 15.20 16.58
N ASP A 180 1.55 14.75 15.43
CA ASP A 180 2.63 15.42 14.65
C ASP A 180 3.98 15.54 15.39
N SER A 181 4.14 14.84 16.52
CA SER A 181 5.32 14.98 17.38
C SER A 181 6.35 13.86 17.22
N LEU A 182 5.93 12.69 16.75
CA LEU A 182 6.75 11.49 16.66
C LEU A 182 6.67 10.87 15.27
N ILE A 183 7.69 10.09 14.93
CA ILE A 183 7.69 9.20 13.78
C ILE A 183 8.06 7.80 14.25
N GLY A 184 7.22 6.83 13.91
CA GLY A 184 7.49 5.42 14.10
C GLY A 184 8.25 4.92 12.89
N TYR A 185 9.07 3.89 13.05
CA TYR A 185 9.60 3.11 11.93
C TYR A 185 9.98 1.70 12.39
N LEU A 186 9.99 0.77 11.45
CA LEU A 186 10.50 -0.58 11.65
C LEU A 186 11.99 -0.62 11.36
N TYR A 187 12.73 -1.36 12.16
CA TYR A 187 14.13 -1.68 11.92
C TYR A 187 14.27 -3.16 11.63
N TRP A 188 14.87 -3.49 10.49
CA TRP A 188 15.14 -4.85 10.02
C TRP A 188 16.61 -5.21 10.21
N GLY A 189 16.99 -5.48 11.45
CA GLY A 189 18.33 -5.88 11.81
C GLY A 189 18.39 -6.50 13.20
N SER A 190 19.55 -7.07 13.54
CA SER A 190 19.76 -7.63 14.88
C SER A 190 19.79 -6.50 15.92
N TYR A 191 18.80 -6.49 16.82
CA TYR A 191 18.69 -5.54 17.93
C TYR A 191 18.22 -6.27 19.18
N GLU A 192 19.01 -6.19 20.26
CA GLU A 192 18.72 -6.83 21.55
C GLU A 192 18.33 -8.32 21.48
N GLY A 193 18.88 -9.05 20.51
CA GLY A 193 18.61 -10.49 20.31
C GLY A 193 17.40 -10.80 19.42
N TYR A 194 16.73 -9.77 18.90
CA TYR A 194 15.64 -9.88 17.92
C TYR A 194 16.11 -9.45 16.54
N GLY A 195 15.49 -9.98 15.48
CA GLY A 195 15.77 -9.58 14.10
C GLY A 195 14.99 -8.34 13.63
N TYR A 196 14.13 -7.81 14.50
CA TYR A 196 13.22 -6.70 14.22
C TYR A 196 13.02 -5.84 15.46
N ALA A 197 12.82 -4.54 15.27
CA ALA A 197 12.39 -3.65 16.33
C ALA A 197 11.51 -2.53 15.76
N THR A 198 10.58 -2.02 16.57
CA THR A 198 9.87 -0.78 16.29
C THR A 198 10.57 0.35 17.02
N PHE A 199 10.95 1.41 16.32
CA PHE A 199 11.56 2.61 16.89
C PHE A 199 10.58 3.78 16.81
N ILE A 200 10.64 4.64 17.82
CA ILE A 200 9.90 5.89 17.90
C ILE A 200 10.92 7.02 17.96
N LEU A 201 10.89 7.89 16.98
CA LEU A 201 11.73 9.08 16.83
C LEU A 201 10.96 10.32 17.32
N ASP A 202 11.58 11.13 18.14
CA ASP A 202 11.09 12.48 18.49
C ASP A 202 11.62 13.49 17.47
N ILE A 203 10.70 14.13 16.74
CA ILE A 203 11.04 15.03 15.64
C ILE A 203 11.60 16.37 16.12
N ALA A 204 11.15 16.86 17.27
CA ALA A 204 11.64 18.12 17.82
C ALA A 204 13.07 17.99 18.37
N ARG A 205 13.43 16.79 18.85
CA ARG A 205 14.72 16.50 19.47
C ARG A 205 15.72 15.83 18.54
N ASP A 206 15.26 15.27 17.41
CA ASP A 206 16.06 14.45 16.50
C ASP A 206 16.75 13.28 17.22
N THR A 207 15.98 12.61 18.08
CA THR A 207 16.48 11.51 18.92
C THR A 207 15.45 10.41 19.05
N ILE A 208 15.92 9.16 19.14
CA ILE A 208 15.06 8.02 19.49
C ILE A 208 14.44 8.27 20.86
N PHE A 209 13.11 8.37 20.87
CA PHE A 209 12.28 8.47 22.06
C PHE A 209 12.13 7.12 22.75
N SER A 210 11.89 6.05 21.98
CA SER A 210 11.70 4.68 22.49
C SER A 210 12.00 3.65 21.41
N SER A 211 12.30 2.42 21.84
CA SER A 211 12.44 1.25 20.97
C SER A 211 11.78 0.03 21.60
N TYR A 212 11.18 -0.81 20.76
CA TYR A 212 10.45 -2.01 21.14
C TYR A 212 10.96 -3.20 20.32
N PRO A 213 11.90 -4.00 20.86
CA PRO A 213 12.43 -5.18 20.19
C PRO A 213 11.38 -6.27 20.00
N GLY A 214 11.47 -7.01 18.89
CA GLY A 214 10.65 -8.21 18.64
C GLY A 214 9.30 -7.95 17.96
N PHE A 215 8.97 -6.69 17.66
CA PHE A 215 7.76 -6.32 16.93
C PHE A 215 8.09 -5.98 15.48
N TYR A 216 7.50 -6.73 14.55
CA TYR A 216 7.79 -6.67 13.11
C TYR A 216 6.73 -5.91 12.29
N PHE A 217 5.68 -5.41 12.96
CA PHE A 217 4.78 -4.38 12.45
C PHE A 217 4.25 -3.56 13.63
N TYR A 218 3.85 -2.33 13.33
CA TYR A 218 3.17 -1.45 14.26
C TYR A 218 2.11 -0.61 13.52
N ASP A 219 1.18 -0.06 14.27
CA ASP A 219 0.29 1.01 13.84
C ASP A 219 0.07 1.97 15.01
N TRP A 220 -0.22 3.24 14.72
CA TRP A 220 -0.48 4.22 15.74
C TRP A 220 -1.85 4.02 16.38
N GLY A 221 -1.93 4.22 17.70
CA GLY A 221 -3.19 4.44 18.38
C GLY A 221 -3.85 5.74 17.92
N GLY A 222 -5.12 5.93 18.28
CA GLY A 222 -5.83 7.18 17.98
C GLY A 222 -5.18 8.41 18.65
N GLU A 223 -5.51 9.60 18.14
CA GLU A 223 -4.99 10.85 18.70
C GLU A 223 -5.23 10.95 20.21
N GLY A 224 -4.18 11.29 20.96
CA GLY A 224 -4.22 11.47 22.40
C GLY A 224 -4.23 10.19 23.25
N THR A 225 -4.24 8.99 22.64
CA THR A 225 -4.15 7.75 23.43
C THR A 225 -2.74 7.47 23.95
N GLY A 226 -1.71 7.90 23.20
CA GLY A 226 -0.31 7.58 23.52
C GLY A 226 -0.01 6.08 23.39
N GLU A 227 -0.72 5.39 22.51
CA GLU A 227 -0.60 3.95 22.29
C GLU A 227 -0.03 3.65 20.88
N ILE A 228 0.65 2.53 20.74
CA ILE A 228 0.88 1.86 19.44
C ILE A 228 0.32 0.43 19.49
N PHE A 229 -0.24 -0.02 18.39
CA PHE A 229 -0.64 -1.41 18.19
C PHE A 229 0.49 -2.18 17.52
N VAL A 230 0.72 -3.42 17.93
CA VAL A 230 1.84 -4.24 17.46
C VAL A 230 1.45 -5.69 17.27
N GLY A 231 2.21 -6.37 16.41
CA GLY A 231 2.11 -7.82 16.21
C GLY A 231 2.90 -8.63 17.19
N LEU A 232 2.27 -9.62 17.81
CA LEU A 232 2.98 -10.53 18.70
C LEU A 232 3.60 -11.69 17.92
N TYR A 233 4.86 -12.03 18.23
CA TYR A 233 5.59 -13.12 17.57
C TYR A 233 4.87 -14.48 17.67
N TRP A 234 4.15 -14.71 18.77
CA TRP A 234 3.41 -15.95 19.03
C TRP A 234 1.98 -15.95 18.43
N GLY A 235 1.65 -14.93 17.64
CA GLY A 235 0.32 -14.69 17.11
C GLY A 235 -0.52 -13.76 18.02
N GLY A 236 -1.41 -13.00 17.39
CA GLY A 236 -2.24 -11.99 18.06
C GLY A 236 -1.65 -10.58 17.99
N PHE A 237 -2.34 -9.66 18.65
CA PHE A 237 -2.03 -8.23 18.66
C PHE A 237 -1.83 -7.77 20.10
N GLY A 238 -0.96 -6.79 20.30
CA GLY A 238 -0.78 -6.08 21.55
C GLY A 238 -0.95 -4.59 21.35
N ARG A 239 -1.15 -3.87 22.45
CA ARG A 239 -0.93 -2.43 22.53
C ARG A 239 0.25 -2.14 23.44
N ILE A 240 1.01 -1.12 23.11
CA ILE A 240 2.10 -0.60 23.92
C ILE A 240 1.76 0.84 24.28
N GLU A 241 1.76 1.17 25.57
CA GLU A 241 1.72 2.56 26.02
C GLU A 241 3.11 3.18 25.83
N ILE A 242 3.20 4.20 24.98
CA ILE A 242 4.47 4.68 24.44
C ILE A 242 5.40 5.21 25.54
N ASN A 243 4.83 5.93 26.52
CA ASN A 243 5.60 6.56 27.59
C ASN A 243 6.13 5.58 28.63
N THR A 244 5.45 4.45 28.84
CA THR A 244 5.77 3.49 29.90
C THR A 244 6.40 2.22 29.35
N GLY A 245 6.20 1.92 28.06
CA GLY A 245 6.53 0.65 27.44
C GLY A 245 5.67 -0.52 27.92
N ALA A 246 4.60 -0.25 28.67
CA ALA A 246 3.70 -1.30 29.16
C ALA A 246 2.98 -1.96 27.99
N VAL A 247 3.05 -3.29 27.93
CA VAL A 247 2.44 -4.10 26.87
C VAL A 247 1.20 -4.82 27.40
N ASP A 248 0.06 -4.56 26.77
CA ASP A 248 -1.18 -5.29 27.02
C ASP A 248 -1.54 -6.12 25.78
N THR A 249 -1.77 -7.42 25.97
CA THR A 249 -2.28 -8.29 24.90
C THR A 249 -3.74 -7.98 24.61
N ILE A 250 -4.06 -7.77 23.33
CA ILE A 250 -5.43 -7.58 22.86
C ILE A 250 -5.94 -8.91 22.32
N ASN A 251 -6.91 -9.49 22.99
CA ASN A 251 -7.69 -10.59 22.43
C ASN A 251 -8.69 -10.00 21.44
N MET A 252 -8.37 -10.05 20.14
CA MET A 252 -9.37 -9.78 19.12
C MET A 252 -10.41 -10.90 19.17
N CYS A 253 -11.60 -10.61 19.69
CA CYS A 253 -12.75 -11.49 19.49
C CYS A 253 -13.11 -11.46 18.01
N VAL A 254 -12.62 -12.44 17.26
CA VAL A 254 -13.18 -12.75 15.94
C VAL A 254 -14.50 -13.46 16.22
N SER A 255 -15.61 -12.73 16.15
CA SER A 255 -16.96 -13.29 16.25
C SER A 255 -17.37 -13.93 14.93
#